data_AF-A0A451BFP5-F1
#
_entry.id   AF-A0A451BFP5-F1
#
_cell.length_a   1.000
_cell.length_b   1.000
_cell.length_c   1.000
_cell.angle_alpha   90.00
_cell.angle_beta   90.00
_cell.angle_gamma   90.00
#
_symmetry.space_group_name_H-M   'P 1'
#
loop_
_entity.id
_entity.type
_entity.pdbx_description
1 polymer ?
#
loop_
_entity_poly.entity_id
_entity_poly.type
_entity_poly.pdbx_seq_one_letter_code
_entity_poly.pdbx_strand_id
1 'polypeptide(L)'
;MKYSQWVEKYGKTRVSVSSELVQVDSVEEFKSLFTGQLDAQHRRDLMAADARSKKSFSHNGAENEAMDRLIQYVYGEGELSAEDAAYAKKLFPITVMAATGDTVTINHDVTVNPNDPPYAIKANSLVFDGGAITINGNTLHIDVGSVYIKKTGSKPYHVGIFGVTGANGNNGVNGSNYTSPAKAGSDASAPTPGICTGASDGGNGDNGGDGRDGHSGAKGKDGSPSQPAVIMIDAYDPNSVAPLVLSTRSGAGGRGGDGGQGGAGQDGGHGGHGCDSGCEGSDGGDGGNGGTGGAGGKGGDGGNGVNGFPIQVQFPGVARNNLITLSAVAPSGDGGAGGAGGKGGHGGAKGSGGKHKSDGSNGSDGRPGKHGDAGQSGGKTGAPGNYSIKYTN
;
A
#
# COMPACT_ATOMS: atom_id res chain seq x y z
N MET A 1 8.87 36.60 -0.91
CA MET A 1 8.61 37.65 0.12
C MET A 1 9.85 37.76 1.02
N LYS A 2 10.30 38.97 1.41
CA LYS A 2 11.46 39.13 2.33
C LYS A 2 11.10 38.71 3.77
N TYR A 3 12.07 38.33 4.60
CA TYR A 3 11.83 37.95 6.01
C TYR A 3 11.02 38.99 6.78
N SER A 4 11.37 40.27 6.63
CA SER A 4 10.65 41.39 7.25
C SER A 4 9.16 41.43 6.87
N GLN A 5 8.84 41.27 5.58
CA GLN A 5 7.46 41.30 5.07
C GLN A 5 6.63 40.09 5.53
N TRP A 6 7.29 38.96 5.76
CA TRP A 6 6.63 37.73 6.20
C TRP A 6 6.38 37.75 7.72
N VAL A 7 7.37 38.17 8.51
CA VAL A 7 7.21 38.41 9.96
C VAL A 7 6.18 39.50 10.22
N GLU A 8 6.13 40.56 9.41
CA GLU A 8 5.11 41.61 9.50
C GLU A 8 3.70 41.09 9.19
N LYS A 9 3.57 40.15 8.25
CA LYS A 9 2.27 39.56 7.87
C LYS A 9 1.81 38.45 8.83
N TYR A 10 2.73 37.66 9.38
CA TYR A 10 2.40 36.40 10.05
C TYR A 10 3.10 36.15 11.40
N GLY A 11 4.03 37.02 11.83
CA GLY A 11 4.83 36.80 13.04
C GLY A 11 4.15 37.27 14.33
N LYS A 12 3.98 36.37 15.30
CA LYS A 12 3.81 36.72 16.72
C LYS A 12 5.05 36.31 17.50
N THR A 13 5.59 37.22 18.30
CA THR A 13 6.79 37.05 19.12
C THR A 13 6.56 36.01 20.23
N ARG A 14 6.92 34.73 20.04
CA ARG A 14 6.94 33.71 21.11
C ARG A 14 8.10 32.73 20.97
N VAL A 15 8.69 32.37 22.12
CA VAL A 15 9.97 31.65 22.30
C VAL A 15 9.79 30.13 22.51
N SER A 16 8.64 29.56 22.13
CA SER A 16 8.43 28.11 22.21
C SER A 16 7.53 27.65 21.07
N VAL A 17 7.93 26.56 20.40
CA VAL A 17 7.32 26.00 19.18
C VAL A 17 5.80 26.03 19.21
N SER A 18 5.20 27.10 18.68
CA SER A 18 3.85 27.05 18.15
C SER A 18 4.00 27.21 16.66
N SER A 19 3.96 26.09 15.94
CA SER A 19 3.68 26.15 14.52
C SER A 19 2.28 26.73 14.35
N GLU A 20 2.14 27.79 13.56
CA GLU A 20 0.85 28.38 13.27
C GLU A 20 0.34 27.90 11.91
N LEU A 21 -0.98 27.81 11.77
CA LEU A 21 -1.63 27.55 10.50
C LEU A 21 -1.78 28.87 9.76
N VAL A 22 -1.08 29.00 8.65
CA VAL A 22 -1.08 30.19 7.79
C VAL A 22 -1.89 29.87 6.54
N GLN A 23 -2.86 30.73 6.22
CA GLN A 23 -3.60 30.64 4.97
C GLN A 23 -2.77 31.24 3.84
N VAL A 24 -2.67 30.50 2.73
CA VAL A 24 -2.03 30.93 1.49
C VAL A 24 -3.14 31.01 0.44
N ASP A 25 -3.32 32.19 -0.15
CA ASP A 25 -4.52 32.48 -0.96
C ASP A 25 -4.33 32.17 -2.45
N SER A 26 -3.08 32.00 -2.91
CA SER A 26 -2.80 31.71 -4.31
C SER A 26 -1.56 30.87 -4.53
N VAL A 27 -1.46 30.27 -5.73
CA VAL A 27 -0.28 29.50 -6.16
C VAL A 27 0.97 30.38 -6.27
N GLU A 28 0.83 31.66 -6.57
CA GLU A 28 1.93 32.63 -6.60
C GLU A 28 2.43 32.94 -5.19
N GLU A 29 1.53 33.07 -4.21
CA GLU A 29 1.92 33.22 -2.80
C GLU A 29 2.62 31.96 -2.29
N PHE A 30 2.10 30.77 -2.64
CA PHE A 30 2.74 29.50 -2.32
C PHE A 30 4.13 29.38 -2.94
N LYS A 31 4.29 29.72 -4.22
CA LYS A 31 5.59 29.77 -4.91
C LYS A 31 6.54 30.76 -4.24
N SER A 32 6.07 31.95 -3.91
CA SER A 32 6.86 32.96 -3.19
C SER A 32 7.34 32.47 -1.82
N LEU A 33 6.54 31.63 -1.15
CA LEU A 33 6.86 31.03 0.15
C LEU A 33 7.88 29.90 0.02
N PHE A 34 7.66 28.94 -0.89
CA PHE A 34 8.46 27.71 -0.95
C PHE A 34 9.72 27.84 -1.82
N THR A 35 9.72 28.73 -2.81
CA THR A 35 10.83 28.87 -3.78
C THR A 35 11.22 30.30 -4.09
N GLY A 36 10.61 31.31 -3.45
CA GLY A 36 10.84 32.72 -3.78
C GLY A 36 12.28 33.23 -3.58
N GLN A 37 13.11 32.50 -2.82
CA GLN A 37 14.53 32.81 -2.61
C GLN A 37 15.46 32.11 -3.62
N LEU A 38 14.92 31.16 -4.42
CA LEU A 38 15.71 30.40 -5.38
C LEU A 38 15.89 31.20 -6.66
N ASP A 39 17.15 31.35 -7.08
CA ASP A 39 17.44 31.86 -8.41
C ASP A 39 16.97 30.89 -9.52
N ALA A 40 16.96 31.40 -10.75
CA ALA A 40 16.56 30.67 -11.94
C ALA A 40 17.37 29.37 -12.17
N GLN A 41 18.67 29.39 -11.85
CA GLN A 41 19.54 28.23 -12.05
C GLN A 41 19.20 27.11 -11.08
N HIS A 42 18.96 27.41 -9.80
CA HIS A 42 18.52 26.39 -8.85
C HIS A 42 17.19 25.78 -9.26
N ARG A 43 16.22 26.60 -9.67
CA ARG A 43 14.92 26.09 -10.13
C ARG A 43 15.06 25.18 -11.36
N ARG A 44 15.99 25.47 -12.27
CA ARG A 44 16.35 24.54 -13.36
C ARG A 44 16.98 23.26 -12.86
N ASP A 45 17.95 23.33 -11.95
CA ASP A 45 18.64 22.15 -11.43
C ASP A 45 17.69 21.21 -10.68
N LEU A 46 16.69 21.77 -9.98
CA LEU A 46 15.60 21.01 -9.37
C LEU A 46 14.85 20.22 -10.44
N MET A 47 14.39 20.89 -11.50
CA MET A 47 13.55 20.24 -12.51
C MET A 47 14.33 19.34 -13.48
N ALA A 48 15.63 19.54 -13.66
CA ALA A 48 16.48 18.63 -14.43
C ALA A 48 16.71 17.29 -13.70
N ALA A 49 16.62 17.28 -12.37
CA ALA A 49 16.56 16.05 -11.58
C ALA A 49 15.14 15.41 -11.65
N ASP A 50 14.08 16.22 -11.75
CA ASP A 50 12.70 15.76 -11.90
C ASP A 50 12.38 15.17 -13.28
N ALA A 51 12.89 15.73 -14.38
CA ALA A 51 12.71 15.16 -15.72
C ALA A 51 13.28 13.73 -15.85
N ARG A 52 14.24 13.36 -14.98
CA ARG A 52 14.76 12.00 -14.84
C ARG A 52 13.86 11.10 -13.97
N SER A 53 13.06 11.67 -13.08
CA SER A 53 12.07 10.99 -12.23
C SER A 53 10.77 10.66 -13.01
N LYS A 54 10.33 11.57 -13.91
CA LYS A 54 9.07 11.50 -14.68
C LYS A 54 8.92 10.28 -15.59
N LYS A 55 10.01 9.58 -15.95
CA LYS A 55 9.92 8.29 -16.66
C LYS A 55 9.26 7.16 -15.83
N SER A 56 9.00 7.37 -14.53
CA SER A 56 8.33 6.41 -13.65
C SER A 56 6.94 6.83 -13.15
N PHE A 57 6.45 8.02 -13.51
CA PHE A 57 5.20 8.59 -12.99
C PHE A 57 4.15 8.63 -14.13
N SER A 58 3.55 7.49 -14.44
CA SER A 58 2.33 7.45 -15.26
C SER A 58 1.15 7.45 -14.29
N HIS A 59 0.68 8.65 -13.94
CA HIS A 59 -0.60 8.82 -13.27
C HIS A 59 -1.64 9.01 -14.36
N ASN A 60 -2.42 7.98 -14.67
CA ASN A 60 -3.49 8.10 -15.65
C ASN A 60 -4.57 9.05 -15.12
N GLY A 61 -4.71 10.24 -15.73
CA GLY A 61 -5.78 11.20 -15.44
C GLY A 61 -5.34 12.66 -15.57
N ALA A 62 -6.15 13.49 -16.25
CA ALA A 62 -5.84 14.89 -16.55
C ALA A 62 -5.57 15.77 -15.31
N GLU A 63 -6.17 15.46 -14.16
CA GLU A 63 -5.97 16.19 -12.90
C GLU A 63 -4.59 15.94 -12.29
N ASN A 64 -4.05 14.73 -12.40
CA ASN A 64 -2.70 14.41 -11.92
C ASN A 64 -1.63 15.10 -12.78
N GLU A 65 -1.85 15.16 -14.10
CA GLU A 65 -0.98 15.92 -15.00
C GLU A 65 -1.00 17.43 -14.69
N ALA A 66 -2.16 17.98 -14.32
CA ALA A 66 -2.28 19.37 -13.90
C ALA A 66 -1.50 19.62 -12.59
N MET A 67 -1.60 18.71 -11.61
CA MET A 67 -0.82 18.81 -10.37
C MET A 67 0.69 18.75 -10.63
N ASP A 68 1.15 17.86 -11.51
CA ASP A 68 2.56 17.78 -11.90
C ASP A 68 3.04 19.09 -12.55
N ARG A 69 2.22 19.73 -13.39
CA ARG A 69 2.54 21.04 -13.99
C ARG A 69 2.56 22.16 -12.94
N LEU A 70 1.67 22.13 -11.95
CA LEU A 70 1.70 23.07 -10.83
C LEU A 70 2.97 22.89 -9.98
N ILE A 71 3.40 21.66 -9.70
CA ILE A 71 4.67 21.37 -9.04
C ILE A 71 5.82 21.96 -9.86
N GLN A 72 5.84 21.76 -11.17
CA GLN A 72 6.87 22.34 -12.05
C GLN A 72 6.85 23.87 -12.09
N TYR A 73 5.67 24.48 -12.00
CA TYR A 73 5.56 25.94 -11.92
C TYR A 73 6.08 26.46 -10.58
N VAL A 74 5.70 25.84 -9.46
CA VAL A 74 6.10 26.28 -8.12
C VAL A 74 7.59 26.09 -7.91
N TYR A 75 8.09 24.90 -8.23
CA TYR A 75 9.42 24.47 -7.88
C TYR A 75 10.45 24.65 -9.00
N GLY A 76 9.98 24.90 -10.22
CA GLY A 76 10.80 25.03 -11.42
C GLY A 76 10.62 26.35 -12.17
N GLU A 77 10.91 26.28 -13.47
CA GLU A 77 10.69 27.36 -14.44
C GLU A 77 9.46 27.09 -15.33
N GLY A 78 8.56 26.19 -14.92
CA GLY A 78 7.33 25.96 -15.66
C GLY A 78 6.50 27.24 -15.78
N GLU A 79 5.89 27.45 -16.94
CA GLU A 79 4.86 28.48 -17.13
C GLU A 79 3.49 27.89 -16.86
N LEU A 80 2.58 28.73 -16.34
CA LEU A 80 1.24 28.30 -15.98
C LEU A 80 0.29 28.60 -17.14
N SER A 81 -0.26 27.56 -17.77
CA SER A 81 -1.30 27.73 -18.78
C SER A 81 -2.58 28.31 -18.18
N ALA A 82 -3.48 28.87 -19.00
CA ALA A 82 -4.75 29.38 -18.52
C ALA A 82 -5.61 28.28 -17.85
N GLU A 83 -5.52 27.05 -18.33
CA GLU A 83 -6.21 25.88 -17.76
C GLU A 83 -5.62 25.48 -16.41
N ASP A 84 -4.29 25.44 -16.28
CA ASP A 84 -3.62 25.15 -15.01
C ASP A 84 -3.87 26.27 -13.99
N ALA A 85 -4.02 27.53 -14.44
CA ALA A 85 -4.38 28.66 -13.58
C ALA A 85 -5.79 28.52 -13.02
N ALA A 86 -6.73 28.12 -13.87
CA ALA A 86 -8.09 27.83 -13.45
C ALA A 86 -8.15 26.62 -12.50
N TYR A 87 -7.32 25.60 -12.72
CA TYR A 87 -7.20 24.46 -11.81
C TYR A 87 -6.61 24.87 -10.45
N ALA A 88 -5.50 25.62 -10.44
CA ALA A 88 -4.90 26.14 -9.20
C ALA A 88 -5.90 26.95 -8.37
N LYS A 89 -6.71 27.81 -9.00
CA LYS A 89 -7.76 28.59 -8.29
C LYS A 89 -8.81 27.72 -7.58
N LYS A 90 -9.00 26.45 -7.96
CA LYS A 90 -9.90 25.52 -7.27
C LYS A 90 -9.26 24.89 -6.03
N LEU A 91 -7.92 24.86 -5.97
CA LEU A 91 -7.17 24.28 -4.86
C LEU A 91 -6.96 25.29 -3.72
N PHE A 92 -6.83 26.56 -4.06
CA PHE A 92 -6.58 27.64 -3.10
C PHE A 92 -7.89 28.29 -2.60
N PRO A 93 -7.93 28.79 -1.35
CA PRO A 93 -6.82 28.89 -0.41
C PRO A 93 -6.41 27.55 0.21
N ILE A 94 -5.12 27.40 0.51
CA ILE A 94 -4.61 26.24 1.26
C ILE A 94 -4.02 26.69 2.60
N THR A 95 -3.92 25.76 3.54
CA THR A 95 -3.24 26.00 4.81
C THR A 95 -1.80 25.49 4.75
N VAL A 96 -0.86 26.23 5.32
CA VAL A 96 0.54 25.85 5.53
C VAL A 96 0.82 25.89 7.02
N MET A 97 1.47 24.84 7.54
CA MET A 97 1.99 24.86 8.89
C MET A 97 3.33 25.59 8.89
N ALA A 98 3.44 26.68 9.65
CA ALA A 98 4.63 27.53 9.66
C ALA A 98 5.22 27.71 11.06
N ALA A 99 6.50 27.42 11.24
CA ALA A 99 7.24 27.70 12.46
C ALA A 99 8.19 28.88 12.24
N THR A 100 7.98 29.99 12.95
CA THR A 100 8.79 31.21 12.77
C THR A 100 9.15 31.91 14.06
N GLY A 101 10.14 32.79 13.98
CA GLY A 101 10.65 33.58 15.10
C GLY A 101 12.17 33.72 15.06
N ASP A 102 12.75 34.36 16.07
CA ASP A 102 14.21 34.47 16.18
C ASP A 102 14.88 33.11 16.36
N THR A 103 14.26 32.21 17.12
CA THR A 103 14.77 30.86 17.32
C THR A 103 13.64 29.84 17.28
N VAL A 104 13.79 28.84 16.42
CA VAL A 104 12.93 27.66 16.39
C VAL A 104 13.72 26.49 16.97
N THR A 105 13.20 25.87 18.03
CA THR A 105 13.89 24.74 18.71
C THR A 105 13.13 23.44 18.51
N ILE A 106 13.75 22.44 17.89
CA ILE A 106 13.24 21.08 17.73
C ILE A 106 13.72 20.24 18.91
N ASN A 107 12.92 20.19 19.98
CA ASN A 107 13.21 19.42 21.20
C ASN A 107 12.40 18.11 21.32
N HIS A 108 11.55 17.83 20.34
CA HIS A 108 10.81 16.59 20.17
C HIS A 108 10.68 16.27 18.68
N ASP A 109 10.37 15.02 18.36
CA ASP A 109 10.17 14.61 16.96
C ASP A 109 8.91 15.28 16.38
N VAL A 110 9.10 16.02 15.29
CA VAL A 110 8.03 16.62 14.48
C VAL A 110 7.78 15.68 13.30
N THR A 111 6.54 15.23 13.11
CA THR A 111 6.15 14.40 11.97
C THR A 111 5.06 15.10 11.17
N VAL A 112 5.27 15.20 9.85
CA VAL A 112 4.31 15.74 8.88
C VAL A 112 3.95 14.63 7.90
N ASN A 113 2.67 14.32 7.78
CA ASN A 113 2.12 13.23 6.97
C ASN A 113 1.48 13.78 5.69
N PRO A 114 1.10 12.91 4.73
CA PRO A 114 0.63 13.35 3.41
C PRO A 114 -0.61 14.25 3.42
N ASN A 115 -1.49 14.08 4.42
CA ASN A 115 -2.72 14.86 4.55
C ASN A 115 -2.57 16.09 5.46
N ASP A 116 -1.39 16.27 6.06
CA ASP A 116 -1.12 17.45 6.88
C ASP A 116 -0.84 18.67 5.96
N PRO A 117 -1.02 19.90 6.45
CA PRO A 117 -0.56 21.10 5.74
C PRO A 117 0.94 21.01 5.40
N PRO A 118 1.38 21.53 4.23
CA PRO A 118 2.78 21.76 3.93
C PRO A 118 3.53 22.44 5.08
N TYR A 119 4.80 22.10 5.28
CA TYR A 119 5.55 22.60 6.44
C TYR A 119 6.65 23.59 6.03
N ALA A 120 6.63 24.77 6.63
CA ALA A 120 7.61 25.83 6.42
C ALA A 120 8.26 26.26 7.74
N ILE A 121 9.57 26.42 7.75
CA ILE A 121 10.34 26.97 8.87
C ILE A 121 11.06 28.20 8.38
N LYS A 122 10.90 29.31 9.10
CA LYS A 122 11.62 30.54 8.82
C LYS A 122 12.09 31.25 10.08
N ALA A 123 13.39 31.29 10.33
CA ALA A 123 13.94 31.76 11.60
C ALA A 123 15.37 32.30 11.51
N ASN A 124 15.81 33.09 12.48
CA ASN A 124 17.24 33.46 12.56
C ASN A 124 18.11 32.27 13.00
N SER A 125 17.59 31.40 13.87
CA SER A 125 18.27 30.18 14.31
C SER A 125 17.34 28.98 14.40
N LEU A 126 17.79 27.83 13.87
CA LEU A 126 17.15 26.53 14.04
C LEU A 126 18.01 25.65 14.95
N VAL A 127 17.47 25.31 16.11
CA VAL A 127 18.16 24.52 17.12
C VAL A 127 17.59 23.11 17.18
N PHE A 128 18.43 22.10 17.01
CA PHE A 128 18.06 20.72 17.32
C PHE A 128 18.51 20.38 18.75
N ASP A 129 17.56 20.15 19.65
CA ASP A 129 17.78 19.82 21.07
C ASP A 129 17.16 18.45 21.41
N GLY A 130 17.52 17.43 20.62
CA GLY A 130 17.10 16.05 20.81
C GLY A 130 15.89 15.58 20.01
N GLY A 131 15.24 16.45 19.23
CA GLY A 131 14.19 16.06 18.27
C GLY A 131 14.70 15.97 16.83
N ALA A 132 13.84 15.47 15.94
CA ALA A 132 14.04 15.46 14.49
C ALA A 132 12.77 15.88 13.73
N ILE A 133 12.91 16.33 12.48
CA ILE A 133 11.81 16.62 11.57
C ILE A 133 11.67 15.46 10.59
N THR A 134 10.48 14.88 10.50
CA THR A 134 10.15 13.78 9.58
C THR A 134 9.00 14.20 8.67
N ILE A 135 9.23 14.22 7.37
CA ILE A 135 8.25 14.60 6.35
C ILE A 135 7.93 13.37 5.51
N ASN A 136 6.68 12.93 5.49
CA ASN A 136 6.22 11.76 4.75
C ASN A 136 5.23 12.20 3.66
N GLY A 137 5.61 12.05 2.39
CA GLY A 137 4.76 12.37 1.25
C GLY A 137 4.27 13.82 1.21
N ASN A 138 5.00 14.74 1.85
CA ASN A 138 4.65 16.14 1.98
C ASN A 138 5.86 17.03 1.70
N THR A 139 5.65 18.33 1.48
CA THR A 139 6.71 19.28 1.12
C THR A 139 7.24 20.04 2.34
N LEU A 140 8.51 20.43 2.24
CA LEU A 140 9.25 21.11 3.29
C LEU A 140 9.97 22.34 2.74
N HIS A 141 9.84 23.46 3.44
CA HIS A 141 10.69 24.63 3.25
C HIS A 141 11.39 24.99 4.56
N ILE A 142 12.71 25.14 4.55
CA ILE A 142 13.50 25.66 5.66
C ILE A 142 14.31 26.84 5.13
N ASP A 143 14.18 27.99 5.77
CA ASP A 143 14.92 29.22 5.46
C ASP A 143 15.42 29.83 6.78
N VAL A 144 16.68 29.56 7.11
CA VAL A 144 17.22 29.92 8.43
C VAL A 144 18.61 30.54 8.37
N GLY A 145 18.83 31.56 9.21
CA GLY A 145 20.12 32.25 9.29
C GLY A 145 21.23 31.38 9.88
N SER A 146 20.90 30.48 10.82
CA SER A 146 21.86 29.55 11.42
C SER A 146 21.21 28.23 11.82
N VAL A 147 21.98 27.14 11.79
CA VAL A 147 21.60 25.87 12.41
C VAL A 147 22.55 25.52 13.56
N TYR A 148 21.99 25.07 14.67
CA TYR A 148 22.74 24.64 15.85
C TYR A 148 22.27 23.26 16.31
N ILE A 149 23.17 22.27 16.29
CA ILE A 149 22.89 20.94 16.85
C ILE A 149 23.34 20.92 18.29
N LYS A 150 22.42 21.22 19.21
CA LYS A 150 22.69 21.20 20.66
C LYS A 150 22.75 19.76 21.18
N LYS A 151 21.84 18.92 20.70
CA LYS A 151 21.70 17.53 21.11
C LYS A 151 21.09 16.70 19.98
N THR A 152 21.63 15.51 19.74
CA THR A 152 21.07 14.56 18.77
C THR A 152 19.87 13.81 19.35
N GLY A 153 18.91 13.47 18.49
CA GLY A 153 17.72 12.70 18.86
C GLY A 153 17.88 11.19 18.67
N SER A 154 16.77 10.46 18.78
CA SER A 154 16.74 9.00 18.57
C SER A 154 16.76 8.59 17.08
N LYS A 155 16.46 9.51 16.18
CA LYS A 155 16.48 9.26 14.74
C LYS A 155 17.92 9.36 14.22
N PRO A 156 18.30 8.58 13.19
CA PRO A 156 19.62 8.68 12.58
C PRO A 156 19.80 9.94 11.72
N TYR A 157 18.85 10.89 11.76
CA TYR A 157 18.83 12.13 11.01
C TYR A 157 18.21 13.25 11.84
N HIS A 158 18.48 14.48 11.43
CA HIS A 158 17.80 15.67 11.95
C HIS A 158 16.61 16.06 11.08
N VAL A 159 16.72 15.86 9.76
CA VAL A 159 15.63 16.08 8.80
C VAL A 159 15.50 14.88 7.89
N GLY A 160 14.34 14.24 7.90
CA GLY A 160 13.97 13.11 7.06
C GLY A 160 12.90 13.50 6.04
N ILE A 161 13.14 13.23 4.76
CA ILE A 161 12.24 13.55 3.64
C ILE A 161 11.91 12.24 2.93
N PHE A 162 10.74 11.71 3.22
CA PHE A 162 10.33 10.36 2.85
C PHE A 162 9.09 10.34 1.98
N GLY A 163 8.98 9.31 1.15
CA GLY A 163 7.73 8.95 0.52
C GLY A 163 6.86 8.07 1.42
N VAL A 164 5.74 7.62 0.90
CA VAL A 164 4.77 6.79 1.61
C VAL A 164 4.78 5.39 1.01
N THR A 165 4.77 4.37 1.86
CA THR A 165 4.64 2.99 1.38
C THR A 165 3.22 2.77 0.87
N GLY A 166 3.09 2.15 -0.30
CA GLY A 166 1.80 1.81 -0.86
C GLY A 166 1.02 0.89 0.07
N ALA A 167 -0.31 1.06 0.11
CA ALA A 167 -1.16 0.16 0.87
C ALA A 167 -1.06 -1.28 0.35
N ASN A 168 -1.12 -2.25 1.26
CA ASN A 168 -1.15 -3.65 0.88
C ASN A 168 -2.45 -3.99 0.14
N GLY A 169 -2.38 -5.00 -0.71
CA GLY A 169 -3.55 -5.61 -1.31
C GLY A 169 -4.36 -6.38 -0.27
N ASN A 170 -5.69 -6.32 -0.38
CA ASN A 170 -6.58 -7.14 0.42
C ASN A 170 -6.45 -8.61 0.03
N ASN A 171 -6.52 -9.50 1.00
CA ASN A 171 -6.54 -10.94 0.74
C ASN A 171 -7.82 -11.35 -0.01
N GLY A 172 -7.69 -12.41 -0.78
CA GLY A 172 -8.81 -13.08 -1.42
C GLY A 172 -9.71 -13.75 -0.39
N VAL A 173 -11.01 -13.75 -0.67
CA VAL A 173 -12.01 -14.45 0.15
C VAL A 173 -11.91 -15.95 -0.11
N ASN A 174 -12.00 -16.76 0.95
CA ASN A 174 -12.03 -18.22 0.81
C ASN A 174 -13.31 -18.69 0.12
N GLY A 175 -13.19 -19.76 -0.65
CA GLY A 175 -14.31 -20.49 -1.21
C GLY A 175 -15.16 -21.14 -0.11
N SER A 176 -16.46 -21.22 -0.34
CA SER A 176 -17.39 -21.86 0.58
C SER A 176 -17.29 -23.39 0.52
N ASN A 177 -17.32 -24.00 1.70
CA ASN A 177 -17.45 -25.45 1.87
C ASN A 177 -18.92 -25.88 1.89
N TYR A 178 -19.16 -27.16 1.62
CA TYR A 178 -20.39 -27.81 2.07
C TYR A 178 -20.25 -28.27 3.52
N THR A 179 -21.35 -28.18 4.27
CA THR A 179 -21.38 -28.57 5.70
C THR A 179 -22.04 -29.92 5.94
N SER A 180 -22.51 -30.59 4.89
CA SER A 180 -23.18 -31.89 4.99
C SER A 180 -22.98 -32.69 3.71
N PRO A 181 -22.93 -34.03 3.78
CA PRO A 181 -22.89 -34.90 2.61
C PRO A 181 -24.10 -34.70 1.68
N ALA A 182 -23.96 -35.13 0.44
CA ALA A 182 -25.09 -35.20 -0.48
C ALA A 182 -26.11 -36.23 0.00
N LYS A 183 -27.34 -36.09 -0.51
CA LYS A 183 -28.47 -36.89 -0.05
C LYS A 183 -28.23 -38.37 -0.34
N ALA A 184 -28.48 -39.21 0.66
CA ALA A 184 -28.45 -40.66 0.48
C ALA A 184 -29.63 -41.15 -0.39
N GLY A 185 -29.39 -42.24 -1.09
CA GLY A 185 -30.40 -43.00 -1.79
C GLY A 185 -31.40 -43.61 -0.82
N SER A 186 -32.64 -43.78 -1.27
CA SER A 186 -33.69 -44.39 -0.46
C SER A 186 -33.52 -45.89 -0.38
N ASP A 187 -33.59 -46.45 0.83
CA ASP A 187 -33.68 -47.90 1.00
C ASP A 187 -34.98 -48.44 0.38
N ALA A 188 -34.88 -49.60 -0.27
CA ALA A 188 -36.04 -50.34 -0.72
C ALA A 188 -36.78 -50.95 0.46
N SER A 189 -38.11 -50.92 0.41
CA SER A 189 -38.96 -51.50 1.44
C SER A 189 -39.84 -52.61 0.89
N ALA A 190 -40.03 -53.66 1.68
CA ALA A 190 -40.91 -54.77 1.34
C ALA A 190 -42.37 -54.29 1.31
N PRO A 191 -43.12 -54.46 0.20
CA PRO A 191 -44.53 -54.11 0.14
C PRO A 191 -45.39 -54.91 1.13
N THR A 192 -44.91 -56.08 1.55
CA THR A 192 -45.53 -56.94 2.55
C THR A 192 -44.44 -57.71 3.31
N PRO A 193 -44.56 -57.95 4.63
CA PRO A 193 -43.58 -58.74 5.37
C PRO A 193 -43.31 -60.10 4.72
N GLY A 194 -42.05 -60.43 4.49
CA GLY A 194 -41.62 -61.68 3.85
C GLY A 194 -41.56 -61.68 2.32
N ILE A 195 -41.96 -60.60 1.63
CA ILE A 195 -42.03 -60.53 0.17
C ILE A 195 -41.35 -59.24 -0.35
N CYS A 196 -40.35 -59.37 -1.21
CA CYS A 196 -39.71 -58.25 -1.92
C CYS A 196 -40.23 -58.09 -3.37
N THR A 197 -41.07 -58.99 -3.86
CA THR A 197 -41.72 -58.88 -5.16
C THR A 197 -42.55 -57.60 -5.23
N GLY A 198 -42.17 -56.69 -6.14
CA GLY A 198 -42.76 -55.35 -6.27
C GLY A 198 -42.08 -54.25 -5.44
N ALA A 199 -41.05 -54.59 -4.66
CA ALA A 199 -40.14 -53.59 -4.09
C ALA A 199 -39.28 -52.98 -5.20
N SER A 200 -38.88 -51.72 -5.03
CA SER A 200 -37.84 -51.12 -5.88
C SER A 200 -36.46 -51.67 -5.52
N ASP A 201 -35.46 -51.38 -6.34
CA ASP A 201 -34.06 -51.42 -5.91
C ASP A 201 -33.79 -50.30 -4.90
N GLY A 202 -32.65 -50.40 -4.20
CA GLY A 202 -32.11 -49.29 -3.43
C GLY A 202 -31.82 -48.10 -4.34
N GLY A 203 -32.19 -46.89 -3.91
CA GLY A 203 -31.93 -45.67 -4.66
C GLY A 203 -30.44 -45.33 -4.68
N ASN A 204 -29.97 -44.68 -5.74
CA ASN A 204 -28.60 -44.19 -5.76
C ASN A 204 -28.44 -42.98 -4.83
N GLY A 205 -27.26 -42.84 -4.23
CA GLY A 205 -26.87 -41.63 -3.52
C GLY A 205 -26.59 -40.49 -4.50
N ASP A 206 -26.92 -39.26 -4.11
CA ASP A 206 -26.64 -38.08 -4.92
C ASP A 206 -25.14 -37.81 -4.97
N ASN A 207 -24.64 -37.32 -6.10
CA ASN A 207 -23.26 -36.85 -6.19
C ASN A 207 -23.07 -35.60 -5.31
N GLY A 208 -21.91 -35.49 -4.68
CA GLY A 208 -21.48 -34.29 -3.98
C GLY A 208 -21.26 -33.11 -4.93
N GLY A 209 -21.62 -31.90 -4.48
CA GLY A 209 -21.30 -30.67 -5.18
C GLY A 209 -19.83 -30.26 -5.05
N ASP A 210 -19.31 -29.60 -6.08
CA ASP A 210 -17.94 -29.08 -6.09
C ASP A 210 -17.78 -27.90 -5.11
N GLY A 211 -16.68 -27.91 -4.38
CA GLY A 211 -16.29 -26.80 -3.51
C GLY A 211 -16.06 -25.53 -4.31
N ARG A 212 -16.39 -24.37 -3.74
CA ARG A 212 -16.21 -23.11 -4.47
C ARG A 212 -14.76 -22.66 -4.48
N ASP A 213 -14.34 -22.00 -5.55
CA ASP A 213 -12.98 -21.47 -5.65
C ASP A 213 -12.74 -20.34 -4.65
N GLY A 214 -11.50 -20.23 -4.19
CA GLY A 214 -11.02 -19.05 -3.49
C GLY A 214 -10.82 -17.89 -4.46
N HIS A 215 -11.11 -16.67 -4.00
CA HIS A 215 -10.89 -15.48 -4.81
C HIS A 215 -9.42 -15.07 -4.80
N SER A 216 -8.99 -14.38 -5.85
CA SER A 216 -7.62 -13.83 -5.91
C SER A 216 -7.42 -12.73 -4.88
N GLY A 217 -6.18 -12.60 -4.39
CA GLY A 217 -5.73 -11.45 -3.64
C GLY A 217 -5.63 -10.21 -4.52
N ALA A 218 -5.86 -9.04 -3.93
CA ALA A 218 -5.75 -7.77 -4.65
C ALA A 218 -4.28 -7.35 -4.81
N LYS A 219 -4.00 -6.57 -5.85
CA LYS A 219 -2.67 -5.96 -6.06
C LYS A 219 -2.33 -4.99 -4.92
N GLY A 220 -1.09 -5.01 -4.44
CA GLY A 220 -0.52 -3.95 -3.63
C GLY A 220 -0.46 -2.62 -4.38
N LYS A 221 -0.68 -1.51 -3.68
CA LYS A 221 -0.58 -0.18 -4.29
C LYS A 221 0.87 0.20 -4.48
N ASP A 222 1.15 0.96 -5.52
CA ASP A 222 2.47 1.57 -5.72
C ASP A 222 2.72 2.59 -4.59
N GLY A 223 3.99 2.84 -4.27
CA GLY A 223 4.36 3.86 -3.29
C GLY A 223 4.00 5.27 -3.73
N SER A 224 4.02 6.23 -2.79
CA SER A 224 3.93 7.65 -3.11
C SER A 224 5.28 8.33 -2.88
N PRO A 225 5.72 9.23 -3.75
CA PRO A 225 7.07 9.78 -3.71
C PRO A 225 7.28 10.68 -2.49
N SER A 226 8.53 10.84 -2.08
CA SER A 226 8.91 11.99 -1.26
C SER A 226 8.71 13.26 -2.08
N GLN A 227 8.05 14.29 -1.55
CA GLN A 227 7.78 15.53 -2.29
C GLN A 227 9.00 16.46 -2.29
N PRO A 228 9.01 17.52 -3.14
CA PRO A 228 10.11 18.47 -3.17
C PRO A 228 10.36 19.10 -1.80
N ALA A 229 11.63 19.36 -1.49
CA ALA A 229 12.04 20.07 -0.29
C ALA A 229 13.13 21.09 -0.62
N VAL A 230 13.07 22.23 0.07
CA VAL A 230 14.03 23.33 -0.05
C VAL A 230 14.57 23.65 1.34
N ILE A 231 15.89 23.58 1.51
CA ILE A 231 16.57 23.82 2.78
C ILE A 231 17.65 24.88 2.53
N MET A 232 17.52 26.04 3.15
CA MET A 232 18.47 27.15 3.05
C MET A 232 18.97 27.48 4.44
N ILE A 233 20.29 27.35 4.60
CA ILE A 233 21.00 27.58 5.85
C ILE A 233 22.18 28.50 5.54
N ASP A 234 22.20 29.68 6.16
CA ASP A 234 23.25 30.67 5.91
C ASP A 234 24.52 30.40 6.74
N ALA A 235 24.37 29.91 7.98
CA ALA A 235 25.47 29.61 8.87
C ALA A 235 25.28 28.30 9.65
N TYR A 236 26.39 27.70 10.07
CA TYR A 236 26.40 26.51 10.92
C TYR A 236 27.10 26.90 12.23
N ASP A 237 26.43 26.69 13.35
CA ASP A 237 26.97 27.06 14.66
C ASP A 237 28.18 26.15 14.99
N PRO A 238 29.38 26.72 15.22
CA PRO A 238 30.59 25.95 15.51
C PRO A 238 30.52 25.18 16.83
N ASN A 239 29.59 25.51 17.73
CA ASN A 239 29.37 24.80 18.99
C ASN A 239 28.46 23.57 18.82
N SER A 240 27.98 23.30 17.61
CA SER A 240 27.16 22.12 17.32
C SER A 240 27.89 20.83 17.67
N VAL A 241 27.23 19.94 18.42
CA VAL A 241 27.85 18.70 18.93
C VAL A 241 27.94 17.58 17.88
N ALA A 242 27.26 17.75 16.74
CA ALA A 242 27.25 16.79 15.64
C ALA A 242 26.90 17.48 14.30
N PRO A 243 27.30 16.91 13.15
CA PRO A 243 26.88 17.38 11.83
C PRO A 243 25.35 17.44 11.67
N LEU A 244 24.86 18.35 10.82
CA LEU A 244 23.51 18.28 10.30
C LEU A 244 23.38 17.05 9.41
N VAL A 245 22.34 16.24 9.65
CA VAL A 245 22.11 14.99 8.93
C VAL A 245 20.75 15.06 8.24
N LEU A 246 20.76 14.98 6.92
CA LEU A 246 19.58 14.90 6.08
C LEU A 246 19.41 13.46 5.60
N SER A 247 18.19 12.94 5.62
CA SER A 247 17.88 11.60 5.13
C SER A 247 16.72 11.61 4.14
N THR A 248 16.78 10.74 3.14
CA THR A 248 15.69 10.56 2.19
C THR A 248 15.54 9.12 1.71
N ARG A 249 14.28 8.73 1.51
CA ARG A 249 13.86 7.48 0.87
C ARG A 249 12.48 7.72 0.28
N SER A 250 12.28 7.36 -0.98
CA SER A 250 10.96 7.50 -1.61
C SER A 250 9.96 6.41 -1.14
N GLY A 251 8.77 6.40 -1.71
CA GLY A 251 7.70 5.45 -1.37
C GLY A 251 7.98 4.04 -1.88
N ALA A 252 7.96 3.07 -0.98
CA ALA A 252 8.03 1.65 -1.33
C ALA A 252 6.68 1.14 -1.85
N GLY A 253 6.68 0.06 -2.62
CA GLY A 253 5.44 -0.61 -3.02
C GLY A 253 4.79 -1.36 -1.86
N GLY A 254 3.46 -1.42 -1.85
CA GLY A 254 2.70 -2.25 -0.92
C GLY A 254 2.74 -3.73 -1.33
N ARG A 255 2.66 -4.63 -0.35
CA ARG A 255 2.61 -6.08 -0.62
C ARG A 255 1.29 -6.46 -1.28
N GLY A 256 1.29 -7.41 -2.21
CA GLY A 256 0.06 -8.01 -2.75
C GLY A 256 -0.69 -8.84 -1.71
N GLY A 257 -2.02 -8.87 -1.80
CA GLY A 257 -2.85 -9.69 -0.90
C GLY A 257 -2.70 -11.17 -1.21
N ASP A 258 -2.80 -12.03 -0.20
CA ASP A 258 -2.75 -13.48 -0.41
C ASP A 258 -4.05 -13.97 -1.09
N GLY A 259 -3.98 -15.03 -1.89
CA GLY A 259 -5.14 -15.67 -2.49
C GLY A 259 -5.99 -16.42 -1.46
N GLY A 260 -7.31 -16.42 -1.67
CA GLY A 260 -8.25 -17.17 -0.82
C GLY A 260 -8.11 -18.67 -1.00
N GLN A 261 -8.33 -19.44 0.05
CA GLN A 261 -8.34 -20.91 -0.04
C GLN A 261 -9.56 -21.40 -0.82
N GLY A 262 -9.42 -22.47 -1.59
CA GLY A 262 -10.54 -23.16 -2.21
C GLY A 262 -11.37 -23.93 -1.18
N GLY A 263 -12.68 -23.98 -1.39
CA GLY A 263 -13.62 -24.70 -0.55
C GLY A 263 -13.54 -26.21 -0.78
N ALA A 264 -13.82 -27.00 0.25
CA ALA A 264 -13.90 -28.45 0.14
C ALA A 264 -15.09 -28.89 -0.72
N GLY A 265 -14.88 -29.90 -1.55
CA GLY A 265 -15.96 -30.62 -2.24
C GLY A 265 -16.85 -31.35 -1.25
N GLN A 266 -18.11 -31.51 -1.60
CA GLN A 266 -19.09 -32.22 -0.78
C GLN A 266 -18.88 -33.73 -0.90
N ASP A 267 -19.04 -34.46 0.19
CA ASP A 267 -19.09 -35.93 0.14
C ASP A 267 -20.32 -36.41 -0.65
N GLY A 268 -20.17 -37.48 -1.41
CA GLY A 268 -21.27 -38.14 -2.12
C GLY A 268 -22.22 -38.84 -1.15
N GLY A 269 -23.50 -38.92 -1.53
CA GLY A 269 -24.53 -39.62 -0.75
C GLY A 269 -24.32 -41.13 -0.81
N HIS A 270 -24.65 -41.82 0.27
CA HIS A 270 -24.65 -43.29 0.28
C HIS A 270 -25.74 -43.85 -0.62
N GLY A 271 -25.48 -44.99 -1.27
CA GLY A 271 -26.51 -45.76 -1.95
C GLY A 271 -27.46 -46.41 -0.94
N GLY A 272 -28.75 -46.45 -1.27
CA GLY A 272 -29.77 -47.11 -0.47
C GLY A 272 -29.67 -48.62 -0.56
N HIS A 273 -30.04 -49.32 0.50
CA HIS A 273 -30.05 -50.77 0.55
C HIS A 273 -31.21 -51.35 -0.27
N GLY A 274 -30.98 -52.50 -0.92
CA GLY A 274 -32.03 -53.31 -1.51
C GLY A 274 -32.93 -53.93 -0.45
N CYS A 275 -34.12 -54.38 -0.85
CA CYS A 275 -35.05 -55.10 0.02
C CYS A 275 -34.43 -56.46 0.37
N ASP A 276 -34.42 -56.82 1.65
CA ASP A 276 -34.00 -58.14 2.12
C ASP A 276 -35.11 -58.77 2.99
N SER A 277 -35.94 -59.62 2.38
CA SER A 277 -37.13 -60.17 3.04
C SER A 277 -37.49 -61.55 2.47
N GLY A 278 -37.73 -62.52 3.36
CA GLY A 278 -38.07 -63.89 2.95
C GLY A 278 -36.94 -64.55 2.16
N CYS A 279 -37.23 -65.09 0.97
CA CYS A 279 -36.25 -65.64 0.04
C CYS A 279 -35.96 -64.69 -1.14
N GLU A 280 -36.45 -63.46 -1.07
CA GLU A 280 -36.42 -62.50 -2.17
C GLU A 280 -35.53 -61.31 -1.80
N GLY A 281 -35.07 -60.59 -2.82
CA GLY A 281 -34.37 -59.34 -2.62
C GLY A 281 -34.37 -58.47 -3.86
N SER A 282 -33.95 -57.21 -3.68
CA SER A 282 -33.66 -56.27 -4.77
C SER A 282 -32.20 -55.79 -4.72
N ASP A 283 -31.71 -55.19 -5.80
CA ASP A 283 -30.32 -54.74 -5.87
C ASP A 283 -30.12 -53.50 -4.98
N GLY A 284 -28.89 -53.31 -4.49
CA GLY A 284 -28.51 -52.11 -3.76
C GLY A 284 -28.22 -50.95 -4.71
N GLY A 285 -28.42 -49.71 -4.23
CA GLY A 285 -28.10 -48.51 -4.98
C GLY A 285 -26.61 -48.17 -4.97
N ASP A 286 -26.16 -47.47 -6.00
CA ASP A 286 -24.80 -46.95 -6.08
C ASP A 286 -24.62 -45.77 -5.11
N GLY A 287 -23.43 -45.66 -4.51
CA GLY A 287 -23.02 -44.44 -3.81
C GLY A 287 -22.72 -43.31 -4.81
N GLY A 288 -23.08 -42.09 -4.46
CA GLY A 288 -22.76 -40.89 -5.23
C GLY A 288 -21.27 -40.57 -5.18
N ASN A 289 -20.72 -39.99 -6.24
CA ASN A 289 -19.33 -39.52 -6.25
C ASN A 289 -19.15 -38.30 -5.33
N GLY A 290 -17.96 -38.15 -4.74
CA GLY A 290 -17.59 -36.93 -4.03
C GLY A 290 -17.33 -35.77 -4.99
N GLY A 291 -17.67 -34.56 -4.58
CA GLY A 291 -17.42 -33.33 -5.33
C GLY A 291 -15.94 -32.96 -5.36
N THR A 292 -15.50 -32.29 -6.42
CA THR A 292 -14.13 -31.77 -6.52
C THR A 292 -13.92 -30.60 -5.55
N GLY A 293 -12.73 -30.47 -4.98
CA GLY A 293 -12.38 -29.29 -4.18
C GLY A 293 -12.21 -28.05 -5.08
N GLY A 294 -12.65 -26.89 -4.59
CA GLY A 294 -12.46 -25.62 -5.29
C GLY A 294 -10.98 -25.28 -5.43
N ALA A 295 -10.60 -24.59 -6.50
CA ALA A 295 -9.25 -24.08 -6.66
C ALA A 295 -8.94 -22.98 -5.64
N GLY A 296 -7.69 -22.85 -5.24
CA GLY A 296 -7.23 -21.70 -4.48
C GLY A 296 -7.08 -20.47 -5.39
N GLY A 297 -7.36 -19.29 -4.83
CA GLY A 297 -7.21 -18.03 -5.54
C GLY A 297 -5.75 -17.67 -5.77
N LYS A 298 -5.46 -16.92 -6.84
CA LYS A 298 -4.11 -16.40 -7.10
C LYS A 298 -3.73 -15.34 -6.05
N GLY A 299 -2.47 -15.30 -5.62
CA GLY A 299 -1.93 -14.15 -4.89
C GLY A 299 -1.95 -12.88 -5.74
N GLY A 300 -2.22 -11.74 -5.11
CA GLY A 300 -2.14 -10.43 -5.74
C GLY A 300 -0.68 -10.01 -5.98
N ASP A 301 -0.41 -9.29 -7.07
CA ASP A 301 0.94 -8.80 -7.33
C ASP A 301 1.30 -7.64 -6.38
N GLY A 302 2.59 -7.46 -6.10
CA GLY A 302 3.11 -6.34 -5.31
C GLY A 302 3.06 -5.01 -6.06
N GLY A 303 3.01 -3.92 -5.30
CA GLY A 303 3.11 -2.56 -5.82
C GLY A 303 4.55 -2.19 -6.19
N ASN A 304 4.71 -1.19 -7.05
CA ASN A 304 6.03 -0.65 -7.37
C ASN A 304 6.52 0.33 -6.31
N GLY A 305 7.83 0.39 -6.08
CA GLY A 305 8.46 1.57 -5.50
C GLY A 305 8.49 2.72 -6.50
N VAL A 306 8.51 3.96 -6.02
CA VAL A 306 8.47 5.17 -6.85
C VAL A 306 9.66 6.07 -6.61
N ASN A 307 10.10 6.83 -7.61
CA ASN A 307 11.21 7.77 -7.47
C ASN A 307 10.81 8.97 -6.62
N GLY A 308 11.73 9.46 -5.78
CA GLY A 308 11.52 10.65 -4.97
C GLY A 308 11.75 11.94 -5.75
N PHE A 309 11.08 13.02 -5.35
CA PHE A 309 11.37 14.34 -5.90
C PHE A 309 12.71 14.89 -5.41
N PRO A 310 13.29 15.86 -6.14
CA PRO A 310 14.56 16.49 -5.78
C PRO A 310 14.49 17.29 -4.48
N ILE A 311 15.62 17.36 -3.78
CA ILE A 311 15.82 18.10 -2.54
C ILE A 311 16.92 19.13 -2.76
N GLN A 312 16.62 20.39 -2.51
CA GLN A 312 17.60 21.47 -2.57
C GLN A 312 18.16 21.81 -1.20
N VAL A 313 19.47 22.01 -1.16
CA VAL A 313 20.18 22.39 0.04
C VAL A 313 21.14 23.52 -0.30
N GLN A 314 20.95 24.68 0.33
CA GLN A 314 21.99 25.71 0.45
C GLN A 314 22.61 25.58 1.84
N PHE A 315 23.94 25.52 1.90
CA PHE A 315 24.68 25.32 3.15
C PHE A 315 25.97 26.14 3.16
N PRO A 316 26.45 26.65 4.31
CA PRO A 316 27.71 27.38 4.40
C PRO A 316 28.90 26.52 3.94
N GLY A 317 29.65 27.00 2.95
CA GLY A 317 30.80 26.30 2.39
C GLY A 317 31.92 26.08 3.41
N VAL A 318 32.10 27.05 4.33
CA VAL A 318 33.05 26.94 5.44
C VAL A 318 32.77 25.75 6.37
N ALA A 319 31.52 25.26 6.43
CA ALA A 319 31.10 24.14 7.26
C ALA A 319 30.68 22.92 6.43
N ARG A 320 31.11 22.79 5.16
CA ARG A 320 30.69 21.68 4.27
C ARG A 320 30.82 20.28 4.86
N ASN A 321 31.80 20.05 5.73
CA ASN A 321 32.04 18.75 6.36
C ASN A 321 31.05 18.46 7.52
N ASN A 322 30.25 19.44 7.91
CA ASN A 322 29.19 19.34 8.91
C ASN A 322 27.81 19.08 8.28
N LEU A 323 27.75 18.76 6.99
CA LEU A 323 26.54 18.28 6.32
C LEU A 323 26.72 16.83 5.90
N ILE A 324 25.84 15.95 6.37
CA ILE A 324 25.77 14.54 5.98
C ILE A 324 24.43 14.31 5.29
N THR A 325 24.46 13.62 4.16
CA THR A 325 23.27 13.18 3.42
C THR A 325 23.18 11.66 3.38
N LEU A 326 22.00 11.13 3.69
CA LEU A 326 21.69 9.70 3.70
C LEU A 326 20.59 9.43 2.69
N SER A 327 20.82 8.48 1.78
CA SER A 327 19.86 8.14 0.73
C SER A 327 19.63 6.63 0.70
N ALA A 328 18.36 6.22 0.66
CA ALA A 328 17.99 4.80 0.58
C ALA A 328 17.05 4.53 -0.60
N VAL A 329 17.20 3.36 -1.21
CA VAL A 329 16.30 2.87 -2.26
C VAL A 329 14.95 2.49 -1.64
N ALA A 330 13.87 2.80 -2.35
CA ALA A 330 12.53 2.34 -2.01
C ALA A 330 12.28 0.99 -2.72
N PRO A 331 12.11 -0.13 -1.97
CA PRO A 331 11.86 -1.43 -2.59
C PRO A 331 10.49 -1.47 -3.27
N SER A 332 10.32 -2.40 -4.22
CA SER A 332 8.98 -2.83 -4.61
C SER A 332 8.34 -3.64 -3.48
N GLY A 333 7.01 -3.75 -3.53
CA GLY A 333 6.27 -4.65 -2.66
C GLY A 333 6.37 -6.08 -3.14
N ASP A 334 6.37 -7.02 -2.21
CA ASP A 334 6.32 -8.45 -2.53
C ASP A 334 4.94 -8.85 -3.07
N GLY A 335 4.88 -9.93 -3.84
CA GLY A 335 3.61 -10.57 -4.19
C GLY A 335 2.96 -11.25 -2.98
N GLY A 336 1.64 -11.43 -3.04
CA GLY A 336 0.91 -12.27 -2.10
C GLY A 336 1.09 -13.76 -2.39
N ALA A 337 0.94 -14.60 -1.38
CA ALA A 337 0.95 -16.05 -1.57
C ALA A 337 -0.30 -16.50 -2.35
N GLY A 338 -0.20 -17.62 -3.07
CA GLY A 338 -1.36 -18.28 -3.65
C GLY A 338 -2.20 -18.98 -2.58
N GLY A 339 -3.51 -19.10 -2.82
CA GLY A 339 -4.43 -19.82 -1.93
C GLY A 339 -4.29 -21.33 -2.09
N ALA A 340 -4.40 -22.09 -1.01
CA ALA A 340 -4.47 -23.55 -1.07
C ALA A 340 -5.72 -24.00 -1.84
N GLY A 341 -5.62 -25.08 -2.61
CA GLY A 341 -6.80 -25.74 -3.18
C GLY A 341 -7.60 -26.46 -2.09
N GLY A 342 -8.92 -26.52 -2.27
CA GLY A 342 -9.83 -27.26 -1.41
C GLY A 342 -9.62 -28.77 -1.54
N LYS A 343 -9.96 -29.52 -0.50
CA LYS A 343 -9.97 -30.99 -0.58
C LYS A 343 -11.14 -31.46 -1.43
N GLY A 344 -11.00 -32.57 -2.14
CA GLY A 344 -12.15 -33.25 -2.72
C GLY A 344 -13.01 -33.92 -1.64
N GLY A 345 -14.29 -34.07 -1.91
CA GLY A 345 -15.21 -34.83 -1.07
C GLY A 345 -15.02 -36.33 -1.25
N HIS A 346 -15.38 -37.11 -0.25
CA HIS A 346 -15.32 -38.56 -0.32
C HIS A 346 -16.49 -39.13 -1.16
N GLY A 347 -16.24 -40.25 -1.84
CA GLY A 347 -17.31 -41.01 -2.48
C GLY A 347 -18.26 -41.63 -1.45
N GLY A 348 -19.55 -41.65 -1.77
CA GLY A 348 -20.56 -42.34 -0.98
C GLY A 348 -20.36 -43.85 -1.02
N ALA A 349 -20.52 -44.51 0.13
CA ALA A 349 -20.55 -45.97 0.18
C ALA A 349 -21.74 -46.55 -0.60
N LYS A 350 -21.55 -47.74 -1.18
CA LYS A 350 -22.61 -48.53 -1.83
C LYS A 350 -23.72 -48.97 -0.88
N GLY A 351 -24.92 -49.11 -1.41
CA GLY A 351 -26.00 -49.86 -0.77
C GLY A 351 -25.78 -51.36 -0.90
N SER A 352 -26.13 -52.13 0.13
CA SER A 352 -26.08 -53.60 0.07
C SER A 352 -27.27 -54.17 -0.69
N GLY A 353 -27.05 -55.23 -1.47
CA GLY A 353 -28.11 -55.98 -2.11
C GLY A 353 -28.88 -56.86 -1.13
N GLY A 354 -30.12 -57.21 -1.49
CA GLY A 354 -30.90 -58.24 -0.80
C GLY A 354 -30.46 -59.66 -1.13
N LYS A 355 -31.18 -60.67 -0.61
CA LYS A 355 -30.87 -62.08 -0.89
C LYS A 355 -30.76 -62.38 -2.39
N HIS A 356 -29.61 -62.96 -2.76
CA HIS A 356 -29.27 -63.34 -4.15
C HIS A 356 -29.23 -62.16 -5.13
N LYS A 357 -29.02 -60.94 -4.63
CA LYS A 357 -28.91 -59.71 -5.40
C LYS A 357 -27.54 -59.06 -5.23
N SER A 358 -27.25 -58.11 -6.10
CA SER A 358 -25.97 -57.42 -6.15
C SER A 358 -25.98 -56.22 -5.22
N ASP A 359 -24.86 -55.97 -4.54
CA ASP A 359 -24.62 -54.66 -3.96
C ASP A 359 -24.47 -53.61 -5.07
N GLY A 360 -24.68 -52.34 -4.73
CA GLY A 360 -24.26 -51.24 -5.58
C GLY A 360 -22.74 -51.09 -5.65
N SER A 361 -22.29 -50.03 -6.30
CA SER A 361 -20.89 -49.61 -6.37
C SER A 361 -20.61 -48.43 -5.43
N ASN A 362 -19.37 -48.33 -4.93
CA ASN A 362 -18.96 -47.15 -4.17
C ASN A 362 -18.78 -45.99 -5.14
N GLY A 363 -19.17 -44.80 -4.71
CA GLY A 363 -18.79 -43.57 -5.37
C GLY A 363 -17.28 -43.36 -5.34
N SER A 364 -16.76 -42.64 -6.34
CA SER A 364 -15.36 -42.22 -6.37
C SER A 364 -15.14 -40.95 -5.53
N ASP A 365 -13.95 -40.84 -4.92
CA ASP A 365 -13.53 -39.62 -4.26
C ASP A 365 -13.34 -38.48 -5.27
N GLY A 366 -13.79 -37.29 -4.89
CA GLY A 366 -13.53 -36.06 -5.61
C GLY A 366 -12.06 -35.69 -5.59
N ARG A 367 -11.62 -34.97 -6.62
CA ARG A 367 -10.21 -34.54 -6.71
C ARG A 367 -9.97 -33.31 -5.83
N PRO A 368 -8.78 -33.15 -5.22
CA PRO A 368 -8.40 -31.87 -4.64
C PRO A 368 -8.35 -30.76 -5.70
N GLY A 369 -8.72 -29.56 -5.28
CA GLY A 369 -8.57 -28.35 -6.07
C GLY A 369 -7.09 -27.98 -6.24
N LYS A 370 -6.81 -27.21 -7.29
CA LYS A 370 -5.44 -26.74 -7.57
C LYS A 370 -5.05 -25.63 -6.59
N HIS A 371 -3.77 -25.57 -6.24
CA HIS A 371 -3.19 -24.40 -5.57
C HIS A 371 -3.22 -23.20 -6.51
N GLY A 372 -3.51 -22.02 -5.98
CA GLY A 372 -3.34 -20.77 -6.71
C GLY A 372 -1.87 -20.40 -6.83
N ASP A 373 -1.50 -19.70 -7.91
CA ASP A 373 -0.14 -19.21 -8.06
C ASP A 373 0.13 -18.04 -7.11
N ALA A 374 1.39 -17.86 -6.69
CA ALA A 374 1.80 -16.65 -5.99
C ALA A 374 1.73 -15.43 -6.91
N GLY A 375 1.48 -14.27 -6.32
CA GLY A 375 1.60 -12.98 -6.98
C GLY A 375 3.07 -12.65 -7.27
N GLN A 376 3.30 -11.84 -8.29
CA GLN A 376 4.64 -11.35 -8.61
C GLN A 376 5.01 -10.18 -7.69
N SER A 377 6.28 -10.04 -7.31
CA SER A 377 6.75 -8.79 -6.71
C SER A 377 6.62 -7.63 -7.69
N GLY A 378 6.50 -6.40 -7.17
CA GLY A 378 6.45 -5.21 -8.00
C GLY A 378 7.69 -5.09 -8.89
N GLY A 379 7.50 -4.65 -10.13
CA GLY A 379 8.54 -4.68 -11.16
C GLY A 379 9.58 -3.56 -11.06
N LYS A 380 9.41 -2.60 -10.13
CA LYS A 380 10.30 -1.42 -10.04
C LYS A 380 10.58 -1.04 -8.58
N THR A 381 11.85 -0.76 -8.31
CA THR A 381 12.28 -0.01 -7.12
C THR A 381 12.26 1.50 -7.40
N GLY A 382 12.13 2.30 -6.35
CA GLY A 382 12.20 3.76 -6.42
C GLY A 382 13.55 4.31 -5.99
N ALA A 383 14.10 5.24 -6.76
CA ALA A 383 15.26 6.02 -6.35
C ALA A 383 14.89 7.00 -5.21
N PRO A 384 15.80 7.27 -4.25
CA PRO A 384 15.63 8.34 -3.26
C PRO A 384 15.55 9.72 -3.93
N GLY A 385 15.09 10.74 -3.18
CA GLY A 385 15.21 12.13 -3.61
C GLY A 385 16.68 12.52 -3.83
N ASN A 386 16.97 13.21 -4.93
CA ASN A 386 18.33 13.63 -5.25
C ASN A 386 18.65 14.96 -4.53
N TYR A 387 19.75 14.99 -3.77
CA TYR A 387 20.25 16.21 -3.16
C TYR A 387 21.02 17.08 -4.17
N SER A 388 20.49 18.27 -4.46
CA SER A 388 21.25 19.34 -5.12
C SER A 388 21.77 20.31 -4.05
N ILE A 389 23.07 20.25 -3.79
CA ILE A 389 23.72 21.02 -2.71
C ILE A 389 24.53 22.17 -3.30
N LYS A 390 24.22 23.40 -2.89
CA LYS A 390 25.04 24.58 -3.13
C LYS A 390 25.72 25.02 -1.83
N TYR A 391 27.03 25.19 -1.92
CA TYR A 391 27.81 25.80 -0.85
C TYR A 391 27.92 27.31 -1.08
N THR A 392 27.56 28.10 -0.07
CA THR A 392 27.76 29.56 -0.08
C THR A 392 29.17 29.90 0.40
N ASN A 393 29.71 30.99 -0.14
CA ASN A 393 31.04 31.50 0.23
C ASN A 393 31.00 32.27 1.55
#